data_AF-A0A8D0HQU5-F1
#
_entry.id   AF-A0A8D0HQU5-F1
#
_cell.length_a   1.000
_cell.length_b   1.000
_cell.length_c   1.000
_cell.angle_alpha   90.00
_cell.angle_beta   90.00
_cell.angle_gamma   90.00
#
_symmetry.space_group_name_H-M   'P 1'
#
loop_
_entity.id
_entity.type
_entity.pdbx_description
1 polymer ?
#
loop_
_entity_poly.entity_id
_entity_poly.type
_entity_poly.pdbx_seq_one_letter_code
_entity_poly.pdbx_strand_id
1 'polypeptide(L)'
;MPTRIKDGSVIYNCTCTYYWTGAEEKILGEFKETFNPTAPDFHLQAMIQSAGKLVLIDKLLPKMKAGGHKVLIFSQMVRCLDILEDYLIHKRYLYERIDGRVRGNLRQAAIDRFSKPDSDRFVFLLCTRAG
;
A
#
# COMPACT_ATOMS: atom_id res chain seq x y z
N MET A 1 -8.92 -5.23 15.76
CA MET A 1 -8.18 -4.74 16.93
C MET A 1 -6.78 -4.34 16.46
N PRO A 2 -6.44 -3.04 16.33
CA PRO A 2 -5.08 -2.65 15.97
C PRO A 2 -4.18 -2.82 17.21
N THR A 3 -3.25 -3.77 17.16
CA THR A 3 -2.25 -3.95 18.20
C THR A 3 -1.13 -2.93 17.96
N ARG A 4 -1.02 -1.95 18.86
CA ARG A 4 0.04 -0.94 18.86
C ARG A 4 1.34 -1.60 19.30
N ILE A 5 2.32 -1.71 18.41
CA ILE A 5 3.69 -2.06 18.78
C ILE A 5 4.46 -0.75 18.97
N LYS A 6 5.18 -0.67 20.10
CA LYS A 6 6.12 0.41 20.43
C LYS A 6 7.14 0.53 19.28
N ASP A 7 7.47 1.75 18.87
CA ASP A 7 8.42 2.09 17.79
C ASP A 7 7.84 2.34 16.39
N GLY A 8 6.72 3.06 16.33
CA GLY A 8 6.34 3.87 15.15
C GLY A 8 6.01 3.11 13.85
N SER A 9 5.99 1.78 13.89
CA SER A 9 5.73 0.92 12.74
C SER A 9 4.28 0.43 12.78
N VAL A 10 3.45 0.92 11.86
CA VAL A 10 2.05 0.49 11.72
C VAL A 10 2.01 -0.75 10.83
N ILE A 11 1.61 -1.89 11.38
CA ILE A 11 1.40 -3.14 10.64
C ILE A 11 -0.02 -3.14 10.07
N TYR A 12 -0.17 -2.96 8.75
CA TYR A 12 -1.41 -3.30 8.06
C TYR A 12 -1.34 -4.76 7.61
N ASN A 13 -1.90 -5.65 8.43
CA ASN A 13 -2.13 -7.03 8.05
C ASN A 13 -3.34 -7.09 7.11
N CYS A 14 -3.12 -7.19 5.80
CA CYS A 14 -4.22 -7.30 4.85
C CYS A 14 -4.65 -8.77 4.72
N THR A 15 -5.44 -9.25 5.69
CA THR A 15 -6.36 -10.35 5.48
C THR A 15 -7.59 -9.77 4.78
N CYS A 16 -7.87 -10.20 3.56
CA CYS A 16 -9.19 -9.97 2.98
C CYS A 16 -10.17 -10.93 3.65
N THR A 17 -10.77 -10.49 4.74
CA THR A 17 -12.04 -11.01 5.22
C THR A 17 -12.95 -9.80 5.30
N TYR A 18 -14.03 -9.82 4.52
CA TYR A 18 -15.18 -8.93 4.64
C TYR A 18 -15.50 -8.69 6.12
N TYR A 19 -15.70 -7.43 6.53
CA TYR A 19 -16.41 -6.92 7.72
C TYR A 19 -15.78 -5.60 8.20
N TRP A 20 -16.25 -4.48 7.64
CA TRP A 20 -16.24 -3.17 8.30
C TRP A 20 -17.57 -2.48 7.99
N THR A 21 -18.65 -2.95 8.61
CA THR A 21 -19.91 -2.21 8.66
C THR A 21 -19.66 -0.88 9.37
N GLY A 22 -19.89 0.23 8.67
CA GLY A 22 -19.97 1.59 9.24
C GLY A 22 -18.98 2.63 8.73
N ALA A 23 -17.94 2.26 7.97
CA ALA A 23 -17.03 3.23 7.34
C ALA A 23 -17.34 3.47 5.85
N GLU A 24 -18.11 2.58 5.23
CA GLU A 24 -18.41 2.61 3.79
C GLU A 24 -19.43 3.71 3.43
N GLU A 25 -20.45 3.97 4.26
CA GLU A 25 -21.53 4.91 3.93
C GLU A 25 -21.04 6.35 3.73
N LYS A 26 -20.06 6.79 4.52
CA LYS A 26 -19.51 8.15 4.39
C LYS A 26 -18.64 8.31 3.15
N ILE A 27 -18.03 7.22 2.68
CA ILE A 27 -17.16 7.20 1.49
C ILE A 27 -18.04 7.09 0.24
N LEU A 28 -19.10 6.28 0.27
CA LEU A 28 -20.09 6.14 -0.81
C LEU A 28 -20.89 7.42 -1.11
N GLY A 29 -21.01 8.34 -0.14
CA GLY A 29 -21.62 9.66 -0.37
C GLY A 29 -20.81 10.58 -1.29
N GLU A 30 -19.48 10.48 -1.26
CA GLU A 30 -18.57 11.25 -2.14
C GLU A 30 -18.42 10.62 -3.54
N PHE A 31 -18.95 9.41 -3.74
CA PHE A 31 -18.72 8.55 -4.91
C PHE A 31 -19.42 8.98 -6.20
N LYS A 32 -20.35 9.95 -6.17
CA LYS A 32 -21.16 10.32 -7.34
C LYS A 32 -20.71 11.57 -8.10
N GLU A 33 -19.84 12.41 -7.56
CA GLU A 33 -19.64 13.76 -8.12
C GLU A 33 -18.33 14.01 -8.90
N THR A 34 -17.43 13.04 -9.06
CA THR A 34 -16.10 13.36 -9.66
C THR A 34 -15.62 12.35 -10.69
N PHE A 35 -16.48 11.93 -11.62
CA PHE A 35 -16.07 11.11 -12.76
C PHE A 35 -16.03 11.94 -14.04
N ASN A 36 -14.86 12.52 -14.33
CA ASN A 36 -14.56 13.06 -15.66
C ASN A 36 -13.67 12.06 -16.43
N PRO A 37 -14.19 11.32 -17.42
CA PRO A 37 -13.44 10.33 -18.19
C PRO A 37 -12.31 10.92 -19.05
N THR A 38 -12.22 12.24 -19.16
CA THR A 38 -11.15 12.93 -19.90
C THR A 38 -9.98 13.38 -19.01
N ALA A 39 -10.05 13.17 -17.69
CA ALA A 39 -8.98 13.55 -16.78
C ALA A 39 -7.75 12.63 -16.96
N PRO A 40 -6.52 13.16 -16.98
CA PRO A 40 -5.30 12.35 -17.13
C PRO A 40 -5.12 11.34 -16.00
N ASP A 41 -5.67 11.61 -14.81
CA ASP A 41 -5.62 10.73 -13.65
C ASP A 41 -6.83 9.79 -13.54
N PHE A 42 -7.70 9.73 -14.55
CA PHE A 42 -8.93 8.92 -14.52
C PHE A 42 -8.67 7.45 -14.17
N HIS A 43 -7.65 6.85 -14.78
CA HIS A 43 -7.29 5.45 -14.52
C HIS A 43 -6.84 5.22 -13.08
N LEU A 44 -6.06 6.16 -12.52
CA LEU A 44 -5.61 6.09 -11.12
C LEU A 44 -6.78 6.29 -10.15
N GLN A 45 -7.67 7.24 -10.42
CA GLN A 45 -8.85 7.47 -9.59
C GLN A 45 -9.81 6.29 -9.61
N ALA A 46 -10.08 5.71 -10.79
CA ALA A 46 -10.90 4.52 -10.93
C ALA A 46 -10.29 3.32 -10.16
N MET A 47 -8.96 3.14 -10.22
CA MET A 47 -8.25 2.12 -9.45
C MET A 47 -8.41 2.35 -7.93
N ILE A 48 -8.13 3.56 -7.44
CA ILE A 48 -8.23 3.91 -6.02
C ILE A 48 -9.65 3.67 -5.50
N GLN A 49 -10.66 4.09 -6.26
CA GLN A 49 -12.05 3.96 -5.87
C GLN A 49 -12.59 2.54 -5.96
N SER A 50 -12.02 1.68 -6.82
CA SER A 50 -12.42 0.27 -6.91
C SER A 50 -12.17 -0.53 -5.62
N ALA A 51 -11.33 -0.03 -4.69
CA ALA A 51 -11.03 -0.69 -3.43
C ALA A 51 -10.95 0.30 -2.26
N GLY A 52 -11.88 0.21 -1.30
CA GLY A 52 -11.90 1.08 -0.12
C GLY A 52 -10.60 1.08 0.71
N LYS A 53 -9.84 -0.03 0.68
CA LYS A 53 -8.50 -0.10 1.29
C LYS A 53 -7.47 0.77 0.55
N LEU A 54 -7.57 0.88 -0.77
CA LEU A 54 -6.67 1.71 -1.58
C LEU A 54 -6.97 3.21 -1.40
N VAL A 55 -8.25 3.57 -1.22
CA VAL A 55 -8.66 4.93 -0.78
C VAL A 55 -7.96 5.32 0.52
N LEU A 56 -7.93 4.42 1.51
CA LEU A 56 -7.27 4.69 2.78
C LEU A 56 -5.75 4.83 2.61
N ILE A 57 -5.13 3.95 1.82
CA ILE A 57 -3.69 4.01 1.50
C ILE A 57 -3.35 5.34 0.83
N ASP A 58 -4.19 5.82 -0.10
CA ASP A 58 -3.98 7.09 -0.80
C ASP A 58 -4.01 8.30 0.14
N LYS A 59 -4.83 8.26 1.19
CA LYS A 59 -4.88 9.31 2.22
C LYS A 59 -3.75 9.22 3.25
N LEU A 60 -3.20 8.01 3.50
CA LEU A 60 -2.20 7.78 4.56
C LEU A 60 -0.76 7.93 4.07
N LEU A 61 -0.42 7.39 2.90
CA LEU A 61 0.95 7.39 2.40
C LEU A 61 1.56 8.81 2.28
N PRO A 62 0.85 9.84 1.80
CA PRO A 62 1.39 11.19 1.77
C PRO A 62 1.77 11.73 3.16
N LYS A 63 0.96 11.42 4.19
CA LYS A 63 1.22 11.84 5.57
C LYS A 63 2.44 11.13 6.14
N MET A 64 2.58 9.84 5.88
CA MET A 64 3.75 9.06 6.31
C MET A 64 5.03 9.52 5.62
N LYS A 65 4.96 9.83 4.31
CA LYS A 65 6.09 10.36 3.55
C LYS A 65 6.51 11.74 4.06
N ALA A 66 5.56 12.64 4.30
CA ALA A 66 5.83 13.95 4.88
C ALA A 66 6.45 13.85 6.29
N GLY A 67 6.06 12.85 7.08
CA GLY A 67 6.65 12.54 8.37
C GLY A 67 8.00 11.81 8.32
N GLY A 68 8.53 11.50 7.12
CA GLY A 68 9.80 10.77 6.97
C GLY A 68 9.73 9.30 7.40
N HIS A 69 8.54 8.71 7.50
CA HIS A 69 8.37 7.32 7.88
C HIS A 69 8.58 6.38 6.69
N LYS A 70 9.12 5.19 6.94
CA LYS A 70 9.12 4.06 5.99
C LYS A 70 7.89 3.18 6.24
N VAL A 71 7.31 2.63 5.18
CA VAL A 71 6.04 1.88 5.24
C VAL A 71 6.24 0.43 4.82
N LEU A 72 5.74 -0.52 5.62
CA LEU A 72 5.68 -1.93 5.26
C LEU A 72 4.22 -2.31 5.00
N ILE A 73 3.93 -2.90 3.84
CA ILE A 73 2.59 -3.37 3.47
C ILE A 73 2.62 -4.88 3.28
N PHE A 74 1.79 -5.58 4.05
CA PHE A 74 1.69 -7.03 4.01
C PHE A 74 0.40 -7.46 3.32
N SER A 75 0.50 -8.46 2.44
CA SER A 75 -0.64 -9.07 1.77
C SER A 75 -0.48 -10.59 1.67
N GLN A 76 -1.56 -11.33 1.91
CA GLN A 76 -1.62 -12.77 1.61
C GLN A 76 -1.84 -13.07 0.12
N MET A 77 -2.25 -12.07 -0.66
CA MET A 77 -2.55 -12.20 -2.08
C MET A 77 -1.55 -11.39 -2.92
N VAL A 78 -0.81 -12.09 -3.79
CA VAL A 78 0.14 -11.46 -4.72
C VAL A 78 -0.55 -10.47 -5.65
N ARG A 79 -1.77 -10.79 -6.12
CA ARG A 79 -2.59 -9.87 -6.94
C ARG A 79 -2.84 -8.51 -6.28
N CYS A 80 -2.97 -8.47 -4.96
CA CYS A 80 -3.12 -7.19 -4.27
C CYS A 80 -1.79 -6.41 -4.22
N LEU A 81 -0.65 -7.09 -4.20
CA LEU A 81 0.66 -6.44 -4.31
C LEU A 81 0.87 -5.87 -5.72
N ASP A 82 0.40 -6.56 -6.77
CA ASP A 82 0.46 -6.06 -8.15
C ASP A 82 -0.32 -4.73 -8.30
N ILE A 83 -1.55 -4.66 -7.75
CA ILE A 83 -2.35 -3.41 -7.76
C ILE A 83 -1.67 -2.29 -6.97
N LEU A 84 -1.07 -2.62 -5.81
CA LEU A 84 -0.35 -1.64 -5.01
C LEU A 84 0.90 -1.14 -5.73
N GLU A 85 1.61 -2.03 -6.43
CA GLU A 85 2.77 -1.70 -7.25
C GLU A 85 2.39 -0.68 -8.35
N ASP A 86 1.32 -0.92 -9.11
CA ASP A 86 0.83 0.01 -10.12
C ASP A 86 0.48 1.38 -9.53
N TYR A 87 -0.17 1.39 -8.35
CA TYR A 87 -0.49 2.62 -7.62
C TYR A 87 0.78 3.38 -7.20
N LEU A 88 1.78 2.70 -6.64
CA LEU A 88 3.03 3.31 -6.20
C LEU A 88 3.83 3.88 -7.37
N ILE A 89 3.82 3.18 -8.51
CA ILE A 89 4.43 3.65 -9.77
C ILE A 89 3.77 4.95 -10.23
N HIS A 90 2.43 4.99 -10.27
CA HIS A 90 1.68 6.20 -10.64
C HIS A 90 2.00 7.38 -9.70
N LYS A 91 2.11 7.13 -8.40
CA LYS A 91 2.45 8.15 -7.39
C LYS A 91 3.94 8.47 -7.30
N ARG A 92 4.79 7.81 -8.11
CA ARG A 92 6.26 7.94 -8.09
C ARG A 92 6.86 7.70 -6.71
N TYR A 93 6.34 6.71 -6.00
CA TYR A 93 6.92 6.24 -4.76
C TYR A 93 7.88 5.10 -5.04
N LEU A 94 9.13 5.25 -4.59
CA LEU A 94 10.12 4.18 -4.70
C LEU A 94 9.82 3.12 -3.66
N TYR A 95 9.83 1.86 -4.09
CA TYR A 95 9.48 0.73 -3.26
C TYR A 95 10.40 -0.47 -3.51
N GLU A 96 10.33 -1.44 -2.59
CA GLU A 96 10.88 -2.79 -2.74
C GLU A 96 9.73 -3.80 -2.62
N ARG A 97 9.90 -4.99 -3.22
CA ARG A 97 8.88 -6.04 -3.19
C ARG A 97 9.54 -7.40 -2.96
N ILE A 98 9.01 -8.15 -2.00
CA ILE A 98 9.32 -9.57 -1.81
C ILE A 98 8.03 -10.37 -1.83
N ASP A 99 7.96 -11.32 -2.76
CA ASP A 99 6.97 -12.38 -2.75
C ASP A 99 7.62 -13.77 -2.87
N GLY A 100 6.81 -14.82 -2.97
CA GLY A 100 7.29 -16.20 -3.03
C GLY A 100 8.12 -16.55 -4.28
N ARG A 101 8.20 -15.65 -5.27
CA ARG A 101 9.00 -15.85 -6.49
C ARG A 101 10.44 -15.36 -6.32
N VAL A 102 10.72 -14.54 -5.31
CA VAL A 102 12.03 -13.93 -5.08
C VAL A 102 12.97 -14.91 -4.36
N ARG A 103 14.12 -15.23 -4.96
CA ARG A 103 15.16 -16.09 -4.38
C ARG A 103 15.79 -15.44 -3.14
N GLY A 104 16.28 -16.26 -2.19
CA GLY A 104 16.83 -15.82 -0.90
C GLY A 104 17.90 -14.72 -0.98
N ASN A 105 18.86 -14.83 -1.90
CA ASN A 105 19.92 -13.82 -2.03
C ASN A 105 19.36 -12.46 -2.50
N LEU A 106 18.37 -12.47 -3.40
CA LEU A 106 17.70 -11.26 -3.86
C LEU A 106 16.80 -10.67 -2.77
N ARG A 107 16.20 -11.53 -1.93
CA ARG A 107 15.43 -11.12 -0.76
C ARG A 107 16.30 -10.30 0.19
N GLN A 108 17.47 -10.82 0.57
CA GLN A 108 18.38 -10.11 1.48
C GLN A 108 18.84 -8.79 0.87
N ALA A 109 19.20 -8.77 -0.41
CA ALA A 109 19.59 -7.54 -1.08
C ALA A 109 18.48 -6.46 -1.08
N ALA A 110 17.21 -6.85 -1.20
CA ALA A 110 16.07 -5.92 -1.09
C ALA A 110 15.90 -5.38 0.34
N ILE A 111 16.04 -6.25 1.34
CA ILE A 111 16.04 -5.87 2.77
C ILE A 111 17.16 -4.86 3.06
N ASP A 112 18.36 -5.14 2.59
CA ASP A 112 19.52 -4.28 2.82
C ASP A 112 19.33 -2.91 2.17
N ARG A 113 18.89 -2.87 0.91
CA ARG A 113 18.60 -1.61 0.19
C ARG A 113 17.54 -0.77 0.91
N PHE A 114 16.48 -1.39 1.43
CA PHE A 114 15.43 -0.67 2.17
C PHE A 114 15.90 -0.21 3.55
N SER A 115 16.72 -1.00 4.23
CA SER A 115 17.16 -0.74 5.62
C SER A 115 18.27 0.30 5.72
N LYS A 116 18.93 0.62 4.60
CA LYS A 116 19.94 1.69 4.54
C LYS A 116 19.42 3.02 5.13
N PRO A 117 20.21 3.73 5.96
CA PRO A 117 19.82 5.02 6.53
C PRO A 117 19.50 6.07 5.45
N ASP A 118 20.23 6.03 4.34
CA ASP A 118 20.11 6.88 3.16
C ASP A 118 19.21 6.29 2.07
N SER A 119 18.45 5.24 2.38
CA SER A 119 17.54 4.62 1.41
C SER A 119 16.47 5.60 0.95
N ASP A 120 16.32 5.71 -0.37
CA ASP A 120 15.26 6.44 -1.06
C ASP A 120 13.95 5.63 -1.15
N ARG A 121 13.97 4.36 -0.72
CA ARG A 121 12.82 3.47 -0.73
C ARG A 121 11.88 3.81 0.42
N PHE A 122 10.67 4.18 0.05
CA PHE A 122 9.62 4.62 0.97
C PHE A 122 8.72 3.45 1.40
N VAL A 123 8.37 2.55 0.48
CA VAL A 123 7.43 1.43 0.73
C VAL A 123 8.10 0.08 0.53
N PHE A 124 7.77 -0.90 1.36
CA PHE A 124 8.12 -2.31 1.15
C PHE A 124 6.85 -3.15 1.05
N LEU A 125 6.66 -3.82 -0.09
CA LEU A 125 5.59 -4.77 -0.34
C LEU A 125 6.03 -6.20 0.04
N LEU A 126 5.30 -6.84 0.95
CA LEU A 126 5.64 -8.15 1.50
C LEU A 126 4.47 -9.13 1.35
N CYS A 127 4.73 -10.27 0.71
CA CYS A 127 3.79 -11.39 0.71
C CYS A 127 4.00 -12.25 1.95
N THR A 128 2.98 -12.36 2.81
CA THR A 128 3.04 -13.16 4.05
C THR A 128 3.00 -14.67 3.81
N ARG A 129 2.73 -15.10 2.57
CA ARG A 129 2.85 -16.51 2.17
C ARG A 129 4.28 -16.91 1.80
N ALA A 130 5.22 -15.97 1.83
CA ALA A 130 6.63 -16.18 1.49
C ALA A 130 7.53 -16.35 2.73
N GLY A 131 6.95 -16.45 3.92
CA GLY A 131 7.63 -16.79 5.18
C GLY A 131 7.76 -18.28 5.36
#